data_AF-A7SCH1-F1
#
_entry.id   AF-A7SCH1-F1
#
_cell.length_a   1.000
_cell.length_b   1.000
_cell.length_c   1.000
_cell.angle_alpha   90.00
_cell.angle_beta   90.00
_cell.angle_gamma   90.00
#
_symmetry.space_group_name_H-M   'P 1'
#
loop_
_entity.id
_entity.type
_entity.pdbx_description
1 polymer ?
#
loop_
_entity_poly.entity_id
_entity_poly.type
_entity_poly.pdbx_seq_one_letter_code
_entity_poly.pdbx_strand_id
1 'polypeptide(L)'
;MASSKSLGLVETMIEAQSAPVKDFRDLTGADEETAMNFLKENFMDIEQAASAYYESAAKDNTEDDSAGTQSKPILVCDSPQDKEDVKELRNLKFLTWNVDGLDQKNLRPRTQAVIDLIKSHKPDIVYLQEVIEGTLLLYKENCHG
;
A
#
# COMPACT_ATOMS: atom_id res chain seq x y z
N MET A 1 -19.62 -21.74 50.96
CA MET A 1 -20.09 -21.42 49.59
C MET A 1 -19.72 -19.98 49.25
N ALA A 2 -18.51 -19.71 48.73
CA ALA A 2 -18.12 -18.34 48.32
C ALA A 2 -16.91 -18.31 47.35
N SER A 3 -16.74 -19.30 46.47
CA SER A 3 -15.50 -19.37 45.64
C SER A 3 -15.71 -19.60 44.14
N SER A 4 -16.93 -19.85 43.65
CA SER A 4 -17.17 -20.02 42.20
C SER A 4 -17.65 -18.75 41.47
N LYS A 5 -18.02 -17.67 42.16
CA LYS A 5 -18.49 -16.43 41.50
C LYS A 5 -17.35 -15.49 41.06
N SER A 6 -16.14 -15.66 41.60
CA SER A 6 -15.00 -14.78 41.29
C SER A 6 -14.25 -15.20 40.02
N LEU A 7 -14.25 -16.49 39.66
CA LEU A 7 -13.50 -17.02 38.51
C LEU A 7 -14.18 -16.68 37.17
N GLY A 8 -15.52 -16.78 37.09
CA GLY A 8 -16.25 -16.39 35.88
C GLY A 8 -16.22 -14.88 35.57
N LEU A 9 -15.95 -14.03 36.58
CA LEU A 9 -15.85 -12.59 36.40
C LEU A 9 -14.48 -12.16 35.86
N VAL A 10 -13.40 -12.84 36.25
CA VAL A 10 -12.05 -12.57 35.72
C VAL A 10 -11.88 -13.11 34.30
N GLU A 11 -12.48 -14.27 33.99
CA GLU A 11 -12.44 -14.86 32.65
C GLU A 11 -13.21 -14.00 31.63
N THR A 12 -14.37 -13.46 32.02
CA THR A 12 -15.14 -12.51 31.18
C THR A 12 -14.48 -11.12 31.05
N MET A 13 -13.70 -10.68 32.04
CA MET A 13 -12.93 -9.43 31.93
C MET A 13 -11.70 -9.57 31.02
N ILE A 14 -11.10 -10.77 30.94
CA ILE A 14 -9.95 -11.04 30.06
C ILE A 14 -10.40 -11.20 28.60
N GLU A 15 -11.50 -11.91 28.33
CA GLU A 15 -12.08 -11.98 26.97
C GLU A 15 -12.55 -10.62 26.47
N ALA A 16 -13.14 -9.78 27.34
CA ALA A 16 -13.58 -8.43 26.98
C ALA A 16 -12.43 -7.48 26.59
N GLN A 17 -11.20 -7.73 27.06
CA GLN A 17 -10.02 -6.97 26.63
C GLN A 17 -9.38 -7.52 25.35
N SER A 18 -9.71 -8.74 24.95
CA SER A 18 -9.14 -9.38 23.75
C SER A 18 -9.86 -8.97 22.46
N ALA A 19 -11.19 -8.83 22.49
CA ALA A 19 -11.96 -8.52 21.28
C ALA A 19 -11.65 -7.13 20.67
N PRO A 20 -11.64 -6.01 21.44
CA PRO A 20 -11.35 -4.70 20.88
C PRO A 20 -9.91 -4.58 20.36
N VAL A 21 -8.95 -5.21 21.05
CA VAL A 21 -7.54 -5.25 20.63
C VAL A 21 -7.41 -6.01 19.32
N LYS A 22 -8.07 -7.16 19.18
CA LYS A 22 -8.06 -7.93 17.94
C LYS A 22 -8.68 -7.12 16.78
N ASP A 23 -9.85 -6.54 16.98
CA ASP A 23 -10.55 -5.80 15.93
C ASP A 23 -9.78 -4.54 15.49
N PHE A 24 -9.17 -3.84 16.44
CA PHE A 24 -8.28 -2.71 16.15
C PHE A 24 -7.06 -3.13 15.33
N ARG A 25 -6.42 -4.25 15.69
CA ARG A 25 -5.27 -4.79 14.95
C ARG A 25 -5.64 -5.24 13.54
N ASP A 26 -6.78 -5.90 13.39
CA ASP A 26 -7.29 -6.30 12.08
C ASP A 26 -7.60 -5.08 11.20
N LEU A 27 -8.07 -3.97 11.79
CA LEU A 27 -8.39 -2.73 11.08
C LEU A 27 -7.15 -1.90 10.70
N THR A 28 -6.15 -1.84 11.57
CA THR A 28 -5.00 -0.91 11.44
C THR A 28 -3.70 -1.59 11.03
N GLY A 29 -3.61 -2.91 11.18
CA GLY A 29 -2.36 -3.67 11.03
C GLY A 29 -1.35 -3.45 12.16
N ALA A 30 -1.73 -2.73 13.23
CA ALA A 30 -0.86 -2.45 14.35
C ALA A 30 -0.50 -3.73 15.14
N ASP A 31 0.65 -3.72 15.80
CA ASP A 31 1.01 -4.74 16.77
C ASP A 31 0.14 -4.63 18.04
N GLU A 32 0.20 -5.66 18.88
CA GLU A 32 -0.64 -5.77 20.07
C GLU A 32 -0.33 -4.70 21.13
N GLU A 33 0.93 -4.30 21.27
CA GLU A 33 1.33 -3.30 22.26
C GLU A 33 0.82 -1.92 21.84
N THR A 34 1.01 -1.56 20.56
CA THR A 34 0.51 -0.33 19.98
C THR A 34 -1.03 -0.28 20.05
N ALA A 35 -1.72 -1.36 19.67
CA ALA A 35 -3.18 -1.46 19.77
C ALA A 35 -3.68 -1.26 21.20
N MET A 36 -3.04 -1.90 22.19
CA MET A 36 -3.40 -1.72 23.59
C MET A 36 -3.23 -0.28 24.07
N ASN A 37 -2.19 0.42 23.64
CA ASN A 37 -1.95 1.81 24.05
C ASN A 37 -3.02 2.74 23.48
N PHE A 38 -3.28 2.66 22.17
CA PHE A 38 -4.31 3.50 21.52
C PHE A 38 -5.71 3.22 22.08
N LEU A 39 -6.05 1.96 22.35
CA LEU A 39 -7.35 1.62 22.95
C LEU A 39 -7.47 2.10 24.39
N LYS A 40 -6.40 2.02 25.21
CA LYS A 40 -6.42 2.53 26.59
C LYS A 40 -6.65 4.04 26.63
N GLU A 41 -6.01 4.79 25.73
CA GLU A 41 -6.12 6.25 25.67
C GLU A 41 -7.48 6.72 25.16
N ASN A 42 -8.16 5.89 24.36
CA ASN A 42 -9.45 6.21 23.77
C ASN A 42 -10.61 5.38 24.35
N PHE A 43 -10.52 5.02 25.65
CA PHE A 43 -11.59 4.34 26.39
C PHE A 43 -12.11 3.04 25.74
N MET A 44 -11.24 2.33 25.01
CA MET A 44 -11.53 1.14 24.21
C MET A 44 -12.53 1.38 23.06
N ASP A 45 -12.71 2.64 22.64
CA ASP A 45 -13.43 2.99 21.43
C ASP A 45 -12.51 2.77 20.21
N ILE A 46 -12.83 1.75 19.42
CA ILE A 46 -12.02 1.34 18.27
C ILE A 46 -11.99 2.43 17.20
N GLU A 47 -13.11 3.13 16.97
CA GLU A 47 -13.20 4.15 15.91
C GLU A 47 -12.36 5.38 16.26
N GLN A 48 -12.47 5.84 17.52
CA GLN A 48 -11.68 6.96 18.00
C GLN A 48 -10.19 6.62 18.08
N ALA A 49 -9.87 5.43 18.60
CA ALA A 49 -8.51 4.93 18.63
C ALA A 49 -7.90 4.84 17.21
N ALA A 50 -8.66 4.33 16.23
CA ALA A 50 -8.16 4.12 14.87
C ALA A 50 -7.94 5.46 14.17
N SER A 51 -8.85 6.42 14.38
CA SER A 51 -8.70 7.79 13.89
C SER A 51 -7.43 8.43 14.46
N ALA A 52 -7.21 8.32 15.78
CA ALA A 52 -6.01 8.83 16.43
C ALA A 52 -4.72 8.15 15.91
N TYR A 53 -4.77 6.84 15.67
CA TYR A 53 -3.66 6.09 15.08
C TYR A 53 -3.28 6.60 13.69
N TYR A 54 -4.25 6.75 12.78
CA TYR A 54 -3.99 7.26 11.43
C TYR A 54 -3.56 8.72 11.41
N GLU A 55 -4.09 9.56 12.29
CA GLU A 55 -3.63 10.95 12.44
C GLU A 55 -2.21 11.04 12.99
N SER A 56 -1.83 10.18 13.93
CA SER A 56 -0.47 10.12 14.46
C SER A 56 0.53 9.67 13.38
N ALA A 57 0.16 8.66 12.58
CA ALA A 57 0.96 8.20 11.45
C ALA A 57 1.07 9.27 10.35
N ALA A 58 0.04 10.11 10.17
CA ALA A 58 0.11 11.25 9.25
C ALA A 58 1.06 12.34 9.75
N LYS A 59 1.02 12.68 11.05
CA LYS A 59 1.87 13.72 11.67
C LYS A 59 3.36 13.37 11.69
N ASP A 60 3.70 12.09 11.80
CA ASP A 60 5.09 11.62 11.71
C ASP A 60 5.68 11.76 10.29
N ASN A 61 4.82 12.07 9.30
CA ASN A 61 5.17 12.13 7.90
C ASN A 61 4.92 13.50 7.23
N THR A 62 4.66 14.56 8.00
CA THR A 62 4.36 15.88 7.44
C THR A 62 5.20 16.98 8.07
N GLU A 63 6.40 17.18 7.52
CA GLU A 63 6.86 18.52 7.13
C GLU A 63 6.58 18.70 5.61
N ASP A 64 5.33 18.64 5.15
CA ASP A 64 4.95 19.32 3.89
C ASP A 64 3.43 19.40 3.76
N ASP A 65 2.89 20.62 3.95
CA ASP A 65 1.52 20.98 3.60
C ASP A 65 1.43 21.09 2.07
N SER A 66 1.29 19.95 1.38
CA SER A 66 0.96 19.96 -0.05
C SER A 66 -0.24 19.08 -0.33
N ALA A 67 -1.39 19.75 -0.49
CA ALA A 67 -2.64 19.19 -0.99
C ALA A 67 -2.46 18.71 -2.45
N GLY A 68 -1.90 17.51 -2.59
CA GLY A 68 -1.84 16.76 -3.83
C GLY A 68 -1.76 15.28 -3.46
N THR A 69 -2.66 14.47 -4.01
CA THR A 69 -2.70 13.01 -3.82
C THR A 69 -1.41 12.38 -4.36
N GLN A 70 -0.32 12.43 -3.58
CA GLN A 70 0.77 11.50 -3.73
C GLN A 70 0.31 10.20 -3.05
N SER A 71 -0.17 9.26 -3.86
CA SER A 71 -0.38 7.89 -3.39
C SER A 71 0.94 7.38 -2.84
N LYS A 72 1.06 7.32 -1.51
CA LYS A 72 2.14 6.56 -0.88
C LYS A 72 1.96 5.09 -1.28
N PRO A 73 3.02 4.39 -1.70
CA PRO A 73 2.91 2.98 -2.07
C PRO A 73 2.38 2.18 -0.86
N ILE A 74 1.43 1.29 -1.10
CA ILE A 74 0.98 0.32 -0.11
C ILE A 74 2.17 -0.59 0.18
N LEU A 75 2.74 -0.50 1.39
CA LEU A 75 3.75 -1.44 1.86
C LEU A 75 3.02 -2.74 2.23
N VAL A 76 3.04 -3.71 1.32
CA VAL A 76 2.64 -5.09 1.66
C VAL A 76 3.81 -5.72 2.39
N CYS A 77 3.74 -5.68 3.71
CA CYS A 77 4.74 -6.30 4.58
C CYS A 77 4.51 -7.82 4.65
N ASP A 78 4.91 -8.56 3.62
CA ASP A 78 5.11 -9.99 3.77
C ASP A 78 6.37 -10.20 4.64
N SER A 79 6.19 -10.38 5.94
CA SER A 79 7.26 -10.85 6.83
C SER A 79 7.50 -12.34 6.55
N PRO A 80 8.76 -12.78 6.42
CA PRO A 80 9.59 -12.97 7.61
C PRO A 80 10.90 -12.19 7.56
N GLN A 81 11.39 -11.88 8.75
CA GLN A 81 12.65 -11.20 9.02
C GLN A 81 13.85 -11.96 8.43
N ASP A 82 14.41 -11.45 7.33
CA ASP A 82 15.79 -11.73 6.96
C ASP A 82 16.62 -10.46 7.19
N LYS A 83 17.33 -10.46 8.30
CA LYS A 83 18.41 -9.52 8.60
C LYS A 83 19.66 -9.95 7.82
N GLU A 84 19.67 -9.75 6.52
CA GLU A 84 20.90 -9.83 5.72
C GLU A 84 20.89 -8.73 4.67
N ASP A 85 21.95 -7.91 4.70
CA ASP A 85 22.33 -6.87 3.76
C ASP A 85 21.19 -6.08 3.13
N VAL A 86 21.08 -4.78 3.47
CA VAL A 86 20.32 -3.80 2.70
C VAL A 86 21.00 -3.66 1.33
N LYS A 87 20.82 -4.69 0.49
CA LYS A 87 21.06 -4.74 -0.93
C LYS A 87 20.27 -3.55 -1.44
N GLU A 88 20.98 -2.51 -1.88
CA GLU A 88 20.42 -1.26 -2.38
C GLU A 88 19.02 -1.50 -2.89
N LEU A 89 18.01 -0.94 -2.19
CA LEU A 89 16.61 -1.11 -2.56
C LEU A 89 16.51 -0.71 -4.04
N ARG A 90 16.45 -1.71 -4.92
CA ARG A 90 16.42 -1.45 -6.36
C ARG A 90 15.08 -0.78 -6.60
N ASN A 91 15.11 0.49 -6.96
CA ASN A 91 13.92 1.24 -7.29
C ASN A 91 13.24 0.59 -8.49
N LEU A 92 12.12 -0.10 -8.25
CA LEU A 92 11.28 -0.67 -9.29
C LEU A 92 10.54 0.46 -10.01
N LYS A 93 10.82 0.64 -11.31
CA LYS A 93 10.15 1.62 -12.14
C LYS A 93 9.03 0.96 -12.92
N PHE A 94 7.80 1.28 -12.55
CA PHE A 94 6.59 0.85 -13.25
C PHE A 94 6.03 1.98 -14.11
N LEU A 95 5.82 1.72 -15.40
CA LEU A 95 5.20 2.65 -16.35
C LEU A 95 3.85 2.09 -16.81
N THR A 96 2.80 2.90 -16.72
CA THR A 96 1.50 2.63 -17.36
C THR A 96 1.15 3.79 -18.28
N TRP A 97 0.67 3.49 -19.50
CA TRP A 97 0.29 4.54 -20.45
C TRP A 97 -0.80 4.08 -21.44
N ASN A 98 -1.90 4.84 -21.52
CA ASN A 98 -2.82 4.79 -22.64
C ASN A 98 -2.20 5.49 -23.85
N VAL A 99 -1.84 4.73 -24.89
CA VAL A 99 -1.15 5.26 -26.08
C VAL A 99 -2.10 5.73 -27.16
N ASP A 100 -3.43 5.65 -26.93
CA ASP A 100 -4.47 6.10 -27.84
C ASP A 100 -4.26 5.56 -29.27
N GLY A 101 -4.13 4.24 -29.37
CA GLY A 101 -3.87 3.57 -30.65
C GLY A 101 -5.07 3.55 -31.60
N LEU A 102 -6.24 3.98 -31.11
CA LEU A 102 -7.44 4.13 -31.91
C LEU A 102 -7.37 5.37 -32.82
N ASP A 103 -6.68 6.45 -32.40
CA ASP A 103 -6.44 7.62 -33.25
C ASP A 103 -5.44 7.31 -34.38
N GLN A 104 -5.96 7.29 -35.61
CA GLN A 104 -5.18 7.02 -36.81
C GLN A 104 -4.24 8.18 -37.18
N LYS A 105 -4.45 9.39 -36.63
CA LYS A 105 -3.65 10.57 -36.95
C LYS A 105 -2.20 10.36 -36.46
N ASN A 106 -1.27 10.36 -37.42
CA ASN A 106 0.16 10.19 -37.15
C ASN A 106 0.48 8.96 -36.30
N LEU A 107 -0.32 7.89 -36.39
CA LEU A 107 -0.24 6.73 -35.51
C LEU A 107 1.18 6.14 -35.44
N ARG A 108 1.83 5.96 -36.60
CA ARG A 108 3.18 5.38 -36.67
C ARG A 108 4.25 6.30 -36.05
N PRO A 109 4.37 7.60 -36.40
CA PRO A 109 5.25 8.53 -35.70
C PRO A 109 5.01 8.60 -34.19
N ARG A 110 3.74 8.63 -33.74
CA ARG A 110 3.41 8.64 -32.31
C ARG A 110 3.89 7.36 -31.62
N THR A 111 3.62 6.20 -32.23
CA THR A 111 4.09 4.91 -31.73
C THR A 111 5.62 4.86 -31.60
N GLN A 112 6.34 5.38 -32.60
CA GLN A 112 7.81 5.44 -32.53
C GLN A 112 8.29 6.34 -31.39
N ALA A 113 7.66 7.51 -31.20
CA ALA A 113 8.00 8.41 -30.11
C ALA A 113 7.74 7.76 -28.73
N VAL A 114 6.65 6.99 -28.58
CA VAL A 114 6.38 6.22 -27.35
C VAL A 114 7.49 5.18 -27.11
N ILE A 115 7.91 4.45 -28.13
CA ILE A 115 9.02 3.48 -28.04
C ILE A 115 10.31 4.18 -27.58
N ASP A 116 10.65 5.33 -28.17
CA ASP A 116 11.85 6.08 -27.84
C ASP A 116 11.80 6.61 -26.39
N LEU A 117 10.62 7.01 -25.91
CA LEU A 117 10.38 7.40 -24.53
C LEU A 117 10.55 6.23 -23.56
N ILE A 118 9.99 5.06 -23.87
CA ILE A 118 10.17 3.85 -23.05
C ILE A 118 11.65 3.49 -22.96
N LYS A 119 12.37 3.48 -24.08
CA LYS A 119 13.82 3.17 -24.12
C LYS A 119 14.66 4.17 -23.33
N SER A 120 14.30 5.44 -23.34
CA SER A 120 15.05 6.48 -22.61
C SER A 120 14.80 6.43 -21.10
N HIS A 121 13.56 6.19 -20.66
CA HIS A 121 13.20 6.13 -19.23
C HIS A 121 13.62 4.79 -18.57
N LYS A 122 13.82 3.75 -19.39
CA LYS A 122 14.23 2.40 -18.96
C LYS A 122 13.39 1.87 -17.78
N PRO A 123 12.04 1.89 -17.86
CA PRO A 123 11.21 1.28 -16.83
C PRO A 123 11.46 -0.23 -16.77
N ASP A 124 11.27 -0.83 -15.58
CA ASP A 124 11.41 -2.27 -15.38
C ASP A 124 10.17 -3.02 -15.86
N ILE A 125 8.99 -2.41 -15.72
CA ILE A 125 7.70 -2.98 -16.13
C ILE A 125 6.90 -1.91 -16.89
N VAL A 126 6.32 -2.27 -18.03
CA VAL A 126 5.51 -1.37 -18.87
C VAL A 126 4.16 -1.98 -19.22
N TYR A 127 3.08 -1.28 -18.87
CA TYR A 127 1.71 -1.61 -19.27
C TYR A 127 1.17 -0.54 -20.23
N LEU A 128 0.70 -0.96 -21.41
CA LEU A 128 0.12 -0.05 -22.41
C LEU A 128 -1.36 -0.36 -22.63
N GLN A 129 -2.21 0.67 -22.64
CA GLN A 129 -3.63 0.56 -23.01
C GLN A 129 -3.90 1.09 -24.43
N GLU A 130 -5.00 0.63 -25.04
CA GLU A 130 -5.43 0.99 -26.40
C GLU A 130 -4.42 0.67 -27.51
N VAL A 131 -3.56 -0.33 -27.30
CA VAL A 131 -2.68 -0.84 -28.35
C VAL A 131 -3.52 -1.61 -29.38
N ILE A 132 -3.34 -1.29 -30.66
CA ILE A 132 -3.97 -2.01 -31.78
C ILE A 132 -2.99 -2.99 -32.42
N GLU A 133 -3.50 -3.96 -33.19
CA GLU A 133 -2.69 -4.99 -33.84
C GLU A 133 -1.58 -4.39 -34.74
N GLY A 134 -1.89 -3.31 -35.48
CA GLY A 134 -0.92 -2.65 -36.36
C GLY A 134 0.28 -2.04 -35.63
N THR A 135 0.12 -1.57 -34.40
CA THR A 135 1.21 -0.97 -33.60
C THR A 135 1.86 -1.96 -32.65
N LEU A 136 1.16 -3.05 -32.29
CA LEU A 136 1.68 -4.12 -31.45
C LEU A 136 2.98 -4.73 -31.99
N LEU A 137 3.08 -4.93 -33.31
CA LEU A 137 4.30 -5.47 -33.93
C LEU A 137 5.50 -4.55 -33.73
N LEU A 138 5.32 -3.23 -33.88
CA LEU A 138 6.37 -2.24 -33.64
C LEU A 138 6.88 -2.31 -32.20
N TYR A 139 5.98 -2.43 -31.22
CA TYR A 139 6.36 -2.57 -29.81
C TYR A 139 7.15 -3.87 -29.58
N LYS A 140 6.71 -5.00 -30.12
CA LYS A 140 7.40 -6.30 -29.95
C LYS A 140 8.79 -6.34 -30.57
N GLU A 141 8.96 -5.67 -31.71
CA GLU A 141 10.26 -5.59 -32.40
C GLU A 141 11.26 -4.69 -31.66
N ASN A 142 10.78 -3.66 -30.95
CA ASN A 142 11.62 -2.60 -30.41
C ASN A 142 11.77 -2.62 -28.88
N CYS A 143 10.83 -3.22 -28.17
CA CYS A 143 10.82 -3.31 -26.72
C CYS A 143 10.94 -4.79 -26.35
N HIS A 144 12.11 -5.18 -25.86
CA HIS A 144 12.34 -6.51 -25.31
C HIS A 144 12.16 -6.44 -23.79
N GLY A 145 11.36 -7.35 -23.24
CA GLY A 145 11.30 -7.62 -21.80
C GLY A 145 12.38 -8.61 -21.39
#